data_AF-A0A1I3IUN9-F1
#
_entry.id   AF-A0A1I3IUN9-F1
#
_cell.length_a   1.000
_cell.length_b   1.000
_cell.length_c   1.000
_cell.angle_alpha   90.00
_cell.angle_beta   90.00
_cell.angle_gamma   90.00
#
_symmetry.space_group_name_H-M   'P 1'
#
loop_
_entity.id
_entity.type
_entity.pdbx_description
1 polymer ?
#
loop_
_entity_poly.entity_id
_entity_poly.type
_entity_poly.pdbx_seq_one_letter_code
_entity_poly.pdbx_strand_id
1 'polypeptide(L)'
;RTLCMPGSVDSIPAKGNSEDHVSNSTWCARKAATVVANTQYIIGVEMLLAAQALTMTEDLLPGFVLGKGTQAAYQEIRRQIPACLEGDRWFHNDIVVAQSFVVSGSVRAAVEKSIGKFTQ
;
A
#
# COMPACT_ATOMS: atom_id res chain seq x y z
N ARG A 1 -0.69 2.62 15.25
CA ARG A 1 0.47 3.07 16.08
C ARG A 1 0.79 2.13 17.24
N THR A 2 -0.21 1.59 17.96
CA THR A 2 -0.02 0.66 19.11
C THR A 2 0.85 -0.57 18.82
N LEU A 3 0.86 -1.05 17.57
CA LEU A 3 1.68 -2.20 17.15
C LEU A 3 3.20 -1.93 17.14
N CYS A 4 3.64 -0.67 17.18
CA CYS A 4 5.06 -0.31 17.06
C CYS A 4 5.84 -0.40 18.37
N MET A 5 5.19 -0.68 19.51
CA MET A 5 5.90 -0.96 20.76
C MET A 5 6.74 -2.24 20.57
N PRO A 6 8.05 -2.27 20.86
CA PRO A 6 8.84 -3.49 20.72
C PRO A 6 8.29 -4.59 21.63
N GLY A 7 7.96 -5.75 21.06
CA GLY A 7 7.52 -6.92 21.85
C GLY A 7 8.67 -7.76 22.38
N SER A 8 9.87 -7.61 21.82
CA SER A 8 11.07 -8.37 22.16
C SER A 8 11.75 -7.92 23.44
N VAL A 9 11.36 -6.76 23.97
CA VAL A 9 11.86 -6.24 25.25
C VAL A 9 11.03 -6.73 26.44
N ASP A 10 9.94 -7.45 26.17
CA ASP A 10 9.07 -8.04 27.18
C ASP A 10 9.42 -9.52 27.34
N SER A 11 9.99 -9.87 28.50
CA SER A 11 10.40 -11.22 28.86
C SER A 11 9.79 -11.59 30.21
N ILE A 12 8.98 -12.64 30.23
CA ILE A 12 8.38 -13.20 31.43
C ILE A 12 9.06 -14.54 31.69
N PRO A 13 9.78 -14.73 32.82
CA PRO A 13 10.46 -15.97 33.13
C PRO A 13 9.50 -17.16 33.15
N ALA A 14 9.92 -18.27 32.55
CA ALA A 14 9.15 -19.50 32.48
C ALA A 14 9.88 -20.69 33.12
N LYS A 15 9.14 -21.79 33.34
CA LYS A 15 9.66 -23.08 33.82
C LYS A 15 10.57 -22.98 35.06
N GLY A 16 10.08 -22.34 36.12
CA GLY A 16 10.82 -22.23 37.38
C GLY A 16 12.18 -21.54 37.21
N ASN A 17 12.23 -20.47 36.43
CA ASN A 17 13.44 -19.68 36.14
C ASN A 17 14.52 -20.42 35.32
N SER A 18 14.15 -21.49 34.61
CA SER A 18 15.06 -22.15 33.65
C SER A 18 15.06 -21.47 32.28
N GLU A 19 13.95 -20.81 31.92
CA GLU A 19 13.83 -19.93 30.75
C GLU A 19 13.62 -18.51 31.26
N ASP A 20 14.68 -17.91 31.79
CA ASP A 20 14.68 -16.58 32.39
C ASP A 20 14.70 -15.45 31.33
N HIS A 21 15.02 -15.77 30.08
CA HIS A 21 15.00 -14.84 28.95
C HIS A 21 14.24 -15.41 27.74
N VAL A 22 13.16 -14.74 27.33
CA VAL A 22 12.32 -15.13 26.18
C VAL A 22 12.21 -13.97 25.19
N SER A 23 12.38 -14.26 23.90
CA SER A 23 12.46 -13.25 22.83
C SER A 23 11.11 -12.72 22.34
N ASN A 24 10.00 -13.39 22.69
CA ASN A 24 8.65 -13.10 22.22
C ASN A 24 8.53 -12.97 20.68
N SER A 25 9.36 -13.72 19.94
CA SER A 25 9.53 -13.55 18.49
C SER A 25 8.25 -13.83 17.69
N THR A 26 7.45 -14.82 18.09
CA THR A 26 6.18 -15.14 17.42
C THR A 26 5.18 -13.98 17.51
N TRP A 27 5.10 -13.31 18.66
CA TRP A 27 4.25 -12.13 18.84
C TRP A 27 4.75 -10.97 17.98
N CYS A 28 6.06 -10.73 17.97
CA CYS A 28 6.67 -9.69 17.14
C CYS A 28 6.41 -9.91 15.64
N ALA A 29 6.55 -11.16 15.17
CA ALA A 29 6.28 -11.52 13.77
C ALA A 29 4.81 -11.26 13.38
N ARG A 30 3.86 -11.61 14.25
CA ARG A 30 2.43 -11.33 14.02
C ARG A 30 2.14 -9.82 13.96
N LYS A 31 2.74 -9.04 14.86
CA LYS A 31 2.61 -7.57 14.85
C LYS A 31 3.15 -6.97 13.56
N ALA A 32 4.32 -7.40 13.11
CA ALA A 32 4.93 -6.96 11.87
C ALA A 32 4.03 -7.29 10.66
N ALA A 33 3.48 -8.50 10.60
CA ALA A 33 2.53 -8.89 9.55
C ALA A 33 1.28 -7.96 9.52
N THR A 34 0.70 -7.63 10.67
CA THR A 34 -0.41 -6.67 10.74
C THR A 34 -0.02 -5.27 10.29
N VAL A 35 1.17 -4.80 10.65
CA VAL A 35 1.68 -3.49 10.19
C VAL A 35 1.82 -3.49 8.67
N VAL A 36 2.41 -4.52 8.07
CA VAL A 36 2.55 -4.64 6.61
C VAL A 36 1.19 -4.62 5.92
N ALA A 37 0.21 -5.37 6.42
CA ALA A 37 -1.14 -5.39 5.87
C ALA A 37 -1.81 -4.00 5.93
N ASN A 38 -1.67 -3.29 7.05
CA ASN A 38 -2.18 -1.92 7.19
C ASN A 38 -1.48 -0.94 6.24
N THR A 39 -0.17 -1.07 6.06
CA THR A 39 0.59 -0.23 5.13
C THR A 39 0.16 -0.48 3.68
N GLN A 40 -0.04 -1.73 3.28
CA GLN A 40 -0.56 -2.07 1.94
C GLN A 40 -1.91 -1.41 1.67
N TYR A 41 -2.81 -1.42 2.68
CA TYR A 41 -4.09 -0.73 2.60
C TYR A 41 -3.92 0.79 2.43
N ILE A 42 -3.09 1.43 3.28
CA ILE A 42 -2.85 2.88 3.22
C ILE A 42 -2.29 3.29 1.86
N ILE A 43 -1.27 2.60 1.36
CA ILE A 43 -0.64 2.89 0.07
C ILE A 43 -1.63 2.66 -1.09
N GLY A 44 -2.46 1.62 -1.01
CA GLY A 44 -3.53 1.40 -1.99
C GLY A 44 -4.50 2.58 -2.06
N VAL A 45 -4.99 3.05 -0.90
CA VAL A 45 -5.88 4.22 -0.82
C VAL A 45 -5.20 5.48 -1.34
N GLU A 46 -3.93 5.69 -1.02
CA GLU A 46 -3.15 6.83 -1.55
C GLU A 46 -3.07 6.80 -3.08
N MET A 47 -2.81 5.64 -3.68
CA MET A 47 -2.81 5.47 -5.14
C MET A 47 -4.18 5.78 -5.76
N LEU A 48 -5.27 5.34 -5.13
CA LEU A 48 -6.64 5.64 -5.57
C LEU A 48 -6.91 7.14 -5.56
N LEU A 49 -6.57 7.82 -4.45
CA LEU A 49 -6.76 9.26 -4.30
C LEU A 49 -5.88 10.05 -5.27
N ALA A 50 -4.62 9.63 -5.47
CA ALA A 50 -3.72 10.25 -6.42
C ALA A 50 -4.25 10.16 -7.86
N ALA A 51 -4.72 8.98 -8.28
CA ALA A 51 -5.33 8.82 -9.60
C ALA A 51 -6.58 9.70 -9.74
N GLN A 52 -7.42 9.79 -8.69
CA GLN A 52 -8.60 10.65 -8.68
C GLN A 52 -8.23 12.12 -8.84
N ALA A 53 -7.25 12.60 -8.07
CA ALA A 53 -6.76 13.96 -8.18
C ALA A 53 -6.24 14.28 -9.59
N LEU A 54 -5.49 13.36 -10.21
CA LEU A 54 -4.99 13.53 -11.58
C LEU A 54 -6.11 13.65 -12.62
N THR A 55 -7.17 12.85 -12.51
CA THR A 55 -8.33 12.96 -13.41
C THR A 55 -9.08 14.29 -13.19
N MET A 56 -9.22 14.74 -11.94
CA MET A 56 -9.93 15.99 -11.63
C MET A 56 -9.18 17.25 -12.07
N THR A 57 -7.85 17.19 -12.19
CA THR A 57 -7.02 18.33 -12.59
C THR A 57 -6.65 18.36 -14.07
N GLU A 58 -7.02 17.34 -14.84
CA GLU A 58 -6.69 17.20 -16.27
C GLU A 58 -7.15 18.42 -17.09
N ASP A 59 -8.39 18.87 -16.88
CA ASP A 59 -8.95 20.04 -17.56
C ASP A 59 -8.34 21.38 -17.08
N LEU A 60 -7.81 21.41 -15.87
CA LEU A 60 -7.21 22.62 -15.27
C LEU A 60 -5.75 22.83 -15.69
N LEU A 61 -5.09 21.79 -16.22
CA LEU A 61 -3.68 21.79 -16.57
C LEU A 61 -3.47 21.39 -18.03
N PRO A 62 -3.94 22.22 -19.00
CA PRO A 62 -3.82 21.91 -20.40
C PRO A 62 -2.35 21.77 -20.81
N GLY A 63 -2.01 20.64 -21.43
CA GLY A 63 -0.65 20.32 -21.86
C GLY A 63 0.28 19.76 -20.77
N PHE A 64 -0.22 19.53 -19.55
CA PHE A 64 0.55 18.80 -18.54
C PHE A 64 0.59 17.31 -18.89
N VAL A 65 1.81 16.78 -19.01
CA VAL A 65 2.04 15.37 -19.36
C VAL A 65 2.71 14.68 -18.17
N LEU A 66 2.11 13.59 -17.70
CA LEU A 66 2.71 12.77 -16.66
C LEU A 66 4.00 12.11 -17.17
N GLY A 67 4.97 11.93 -16.28
CA GLY A 67 6.17 11.15 -16.61
C GLY A 67 5.81 9.72 -17.03
N LYS A 68 6.62 9.10 -17.89
CA LYS A 68 6.36 7.75 -18.47
C LYS A 68 5.97 6.68 -17.44
N GLY A 69 6.60 6.71 -16.27
CA GLY A 69 6.29 5.80 -15.17
C GLY A 69 4.95 6.13 -14.51
N THR A 70 4.75 7.40 -14.12
CA THR A 70 3.50 7.87 -13.52
C THR A 70 2.30 7.65 -14.45
N GLN A 71 2.47 7.87 -15.76
CA GLN A 71 1.45 7.61 -16.77
C GLN A 71 1.06 6.12 -16.80
N ALA A 72 2.03 5.20 -16.75
CA ALA A 72 1.76 3.76 -16.72
C ALA A 72 1.05 3.33 -15.43
N ALA A 73 1.46 3.89 -14.28
CA ALA A 73 0.77 3.64 -13.00
C ALA A 73 -0.68 4.15 -13.04
N TYR A 74 -0.89 5.38 -13.50
CA TYR A 74 -2.21 5.99 -13.65
C TYR A 74 -3.13 5.16 -14.55
N GLN A 75 -2.62 4.73 -15.71
CA GLN A 75 -3.36 3.88 -16.65
C GLN A 75 -3.75 2.54 -16.04
N GLU A 76 -2.84 1.88 -15.32
CA GLU A 76 -3.15 0.59 -14.69
C GLU A 76 -4.21 0.73 -13.59
N ILE A 77 -4.15 1.80 -12.79
CA ILE A 77 -5.18 2.10 -11.78
C ILE A 77 -6.52 2.37 -12.47
N ARG A 78 -6.55 3.21 -13.51
CA ARG A 78 -7.77 3.59 -14.23
C ARG A 78 -8.40 2.45 -15.02
N ARG A 79 -7.59 1.47 -15.44
CA ARG A 79 -8.06 0.24 -16.08
C ARG A 79 -8.96 -0.58 -15.16
N GLN A 80 -8.73 -0.54 -13.84
CA GLN A 80 -9.45 -1.34 -12.86
C GLN A 80 -10.43 -0.53 -12.01
N ILE A 81 -10.14 0.75 -11.78
CA ILE A 81 -10.98 1.66 -10.98
C ILE A 81 -11.33 2.89 -11.83
N PRO A 82 -12.56 2.97 -12.35
CA PRO A 82 -13.05 4.15 -13.07
C PRO A 82 -13.02 5.39 -12.19
N ALA A 83 -12.72 6.56 -12.77
CA ALA A 83 -12.79 7.82 -12.06
C ALA A 83 -14.22 8.09 -11.56
N CYS A 84 -14.32 8.77 -10.42
CA CYS A 84 -15.59 9.12 -9.80
C CYS A 84 -15.80 10.64 -9.94
N LEU A 85 -16.56 11.08 -10.95
CA LEU A 85 -16.76 12.50 -11.26
C LEU A 85 -18.20 12.97 -11.05
N GLU A 86 -19.16 12.05 -10.95
CA GLU A 86 -20.61 12.34 -10.90
C GLU A 86 -21.17 12.38 -9.46
N GLY A 87 -20.32 12.62 -8.46
CA GLY A 87 -20.69 12.63 -7.04
C GLY A 87 -20.32 11.35 -6.29
N ASP A 88 -20.78 11.25 -5.03
CA ASP A 88 -20.36 10.19 -4.11
C ASP A 88 -20.83 8.80 -4.55
N ARG A 89 -19.95 7.81 -4.39
CA ARG A 89 -20.27 6.39 -4.56
C ARG A 89 -19.72 5.55 -3.41
N TRP A 90 -20.12 4.30 -3.37
CA TRP A 90 -19.58 3.34 -2.40
C TRP A 90 -18.16 2.89 -2.77
N PHE A 91 -17.16 3.34 -2.01
CA PHE A 91 -15.74 3.11 -2.31
C PHE A 91 -15.13 1.82 -1.76
N HIS A 92 -15.89 0.99 -1.03
CA HIS A 92 -15.31 -0.23 -0.42
C HIS A 92 -14.64 -1.13 -1.46
N ASN A 93 -15.31 -1.40 -2.58
CA ASN A 93 -14.79 -2.27 -3.62
C ASN A 93 -13.57 -1.63 -4.31
N ASP A 94 -13.59 -0.31 -4.52
CA ASP A 94 -12.46 0.43 -5.09
C ASP A 94 -11.23 0.32 -4.18
N ILE A 95 -11.41 0.45 -2.87
CA ILE A 95 -10.33 0.34 -1.88
C ILE A 95 -9.75 -1.07 -1.86
N VAL A 96 -10.59 -2.11 -1.95
CA VAL A 96 -10.13 -3.51 -2.02
C VAL A 96 -9.29 -3.73 -3.29
N VAL A 97 -9.76 -3.23 -4.43
CA VAL A 97 -9.00 -3.29 -5.70
C VAL A 97 -7.70 -2.49 -5.57
N ALA A 98 -7.73 -1.32 -4.94
CA ALA A 98 -6.55 -0.47 -4.77
C ALA A 98 -5.48 -1.11 -3.87
N GLN A 99 -5.89 -1.78 -2.78
CA GLN A 99 -4.99 -2.59 -1.97
C GLN A 99 -4.33 -3.71 -2.80
N SER A 100 -5.10 -4.35 -3.70
CA SER A 100 -4.59 -5.45 -4.53
C SER A 100 -3.43 -5.03 -5.43
N PHE A 101 -3.32 -3.76 -5.81
CA PHE A 101 -2.20 -3.24 -6.60
C PHE A 101 -0.86 -3.37 -5.88
N VAL A 102 -0.87 -3.15 -4.57
CA VAL A 102 0.34 -3.24 -3.73
C VAL A 102 0.69 -4.71 -3.47
N VAL A 103 -0.31 -5.55 -3.20
CA VAL A 103 -0.11 -6.97 -2.89
C VAL A 103 0.34 -7.76 -4.12
N SER A 104 -0.30 -7.54 -5.27
CA SER A 104 0.05 -8.21 -6.53
C SER A 104 1.29 -7.61 -7.19
N GLY A 105 1.63 -6.35 -6.86
CA GLY A 105 2.65 -5.60 -7.54
C GLY A 105 2.27 -5.20 -8.97
N SER A 106 0.98 -5.22 -9.34
CA SER A 106 0.53 -4.92 -10.71
C SER A 106 0.96 -3.54 -11.18
N VAL A 107 0.81 -2.51 -10.33
CA VAL A 107 1.23 -1.13 -10.64
C VAL A 107 2.74 -1.07 -10.80
N ARG A 108 3.52 -1.74 -9.94
CA ARG A 108 4.97 -1.82 -10.09
C ARG A 108 5.36 -2.43 -11.43
N ALA A 109 4.75 -3.56 -11.80
CA ALA A 109 5.03 -4.25 -13.05
C ALA A 109 4.66 -3.40 -14.28
N ALA A 110 3.54 -2.67 -14.23
CA ALA A 110 3.14 -1.75 -15.29
C ALA A 110 4.16 -0.61 -15.46
N VAL A 111 4.67 -0.05 -14.36
CA VAL A 111 5.71 0.97 -14.39
C VAL A 111 7.02 0.40 -14.92
N GLU A 112 7.46 -0.76 -14.43
CA GLU A 112 8.71 -1.41 -14.87
C GLU A 112 8.70 -1.73 -16.36
N LYS A 113 7.53 -2.08 -16.92
CA LYS A 113 7.37 -2.29 -18.36
C LYS A 113 7.58 -1.00 -19.17
N SER A 114 7.26 0.16 -18.59
CA SER A 114 7.34 1.47 -19.24
C SER A 114 8.74 2.11 -19.13
N ILE A 115 9.37 2.03 -17.96
CA ILE A 115 10.63 2.74 -17.67
C ILE A 115 11.83 1.82 -17.43
N GLY A 116 11.65 0.50 -17.46
CA GLY A 116 12.66 -0.47 -17.05
C GLY A 116 12.59 -0.82 -15.56
N LYS A 117 13.37 -1.81 -15.13
CA LYS A 117 13.39 -2.26 -13.74
C LYS A 117 13.95 -1.18 -12.81
N PHE A 118 13.39 -1.08 -11.60
CA PHE A 118 13.85 -0.14 -10.57
C PHE A 118 15.23 -0.49 -9.98
N THR A 119 15.81 -1.64 -10.34
CA THR A 119 17.09 -2.10 -9.83
C THR A 119 17.83 -2.88 -10.92
N GLN A 120 19.14 -2.64 -11.03
CA GLN A 120 20.10 -3.62 -11.57
C GLN A 120 20.13 -4.87 -10.68
#